data_AF-A0AAV1YYY7-F1
#
_entry.id   AF-A0AAV1YYY7-F1
#
_cell.length_a   1.000
_cell.length_b   1.000
_cell.length_c   1.000
_cell.angle_alpha   90.00
_cell.angle_beta   90.00
_cell.angle_gamma   90.00
#
_symmetry.space_group_name_H-M   'P 1'
#
loop_
_entity.id
_entity.type
_entity.pdbx_description
1 polymer ?
#
loop_
_entity_poly.entity_id
_entity_poly.type
_entity_poly.pdbx_seq_one_letter_code
_entity_poly.pdbx_strand_id
1 'polypeptide(L)'
;MNNVGKGQLVAYKKWYTAYGMQNPNKMYSNKKQWKNNVARLVYGWVVEMSECSVPCGGGFKNITVVCQTDNTVVDDGFCATINKPGETGIWPCNTQPCSGKWQEGLWEPCSVTCGQGFQNRDVVCVQHVSQNIYSMVQSHYCSGSPPPMTRTCSGPPCDSYSNHV
;
A
#
# COMPACT_ATOMS: atom_id res chain seq x y z
N MET A 1 7.96 -26.59 10.86
CA MET A 1 8.27 -25.35 11.61
C MET A 1 9.06 -24.44 10.69
N ASN A 2 8.39 -23.43 10.15
CA ASN A 2 8.90 -22.59 9.05
C ASN A 2 9.80 -21.48 9.61
N ASN A 3 11.07 -21.48 9.22
CA ASN A 3 12.03 -20.41 9.53
C ASN A 3 12.51 -19.75 8.23
N VAL A 4 11.59 -19.10 7.53
CA VAL A 4 11.91 -18.15 6.45
C VAL A 4 11.36 -16.81 6.92
N GLY A 5 12.18 -15.94 7.53
CA GLY A 5 11.56 -14.71 8.06
C GLY A 5 12.44 -13.62 8.64
N LYS A 6 13.75 -13.79 8.86
CA LYS A 6 14.54 -12.73 9.51
C LYS A 6 15.86 -12.36 8.84
N GLY A 7 16.41 -13.21 7.96
CA GLY A 7 17.69 -12.95 7.28
C GLY A 7 17.60 -12.01 6.07
N GLN A 8 16.55 -12.13 5.25
CA GLN A 8 16.46 -11.38 3.97
C GLN A 8 16.04 -9.92 4.13
N LEU A 9 15.19 -9.60 5.12
CA LEU A 9 14.79 -8.21 5.42
C LEU A 9 15.96 -7.36 5.93
N VAL A 10 16.94 -7.99 6.59
CA VAL A 10 18.13 -7.31 7.12
C VAL A 10 19.12 -6.97 6.00
N ALA A 11 19.23 -7.80 4.97
CA ALA A 11 20.09 -7.54 3.81
C ALA A 11 19.56 -6.36 2.97
N TYR A 12 18.25 -6.30 2.74
CA TYR A 12 17.60 -5.22 2.01
C TYR A 12 17.74 -3.87 2.74
N LYS A 13 17.47 -3.80 4.06
CA LYS A 13 17.66 -2.56 4.84
C LYS A 13 19.10 -2.04 4.82
N LYS A 14 20.10 -2.94 4.89
CA LYS A 14 21.53 -2.58 4.81
C LYS A 14 21.90 -1.93 3.48
N TRP A 15 21.31 -2.38 2.38
CA TRP A 15 21.49 -1.76 1.06
C TRP A 15 20.95 -0.32 1.02
N TYR A 16 19.80 -0.03 1.64
CA TYR A 16 19.24 1.33 1.66
C TYR A 16 20.04 2.32 2.53
N THR A 17 20.57 1.87 3.68
CA THR A 17 21.26 2.78 4.62
C THR A 17 22.71 3.07 4.23
N ALA A 18 23.38 2.16 3.52
CA ALA A 18 24.78 2.35 3.11
C ALA A 18 24.95 3.35 1.95
N TYR A 19 23.89 3.61 1.16
CA TYR A 19 24.03 4.31 -0.13
C TYR A 19 23.26 5.62 -0.27
N GLY A 20 22.46 6.05 0.72
CA GLY A 20 21.87 7.40 0.77
C GLY A 20 21.14 7.85 -0.51
N MET A 21 20.25 7.02 -1.06
CA MET A 21 19.67 7.25 -2.39
C MET A 21 18.20 7.68 -2.32
N GLN A 22 17.93 8.97 -2.53
CA GLN A 22 16.58 9.56 -2.68
C GLN A 22 16.04 9.51 -4.14
N ASN A 23 16.66 8.75 -5.05
CA ASN A 23 16.30 8.77 -6.47
C ASN A 23 16.27 7.33 -7.06
N PRO A 24 15.13 6.88 -7.64
CA PRO A 24 14.93 5.50 -8.07
C PRO A 24 15.76 5.06 -9.30
N ASN A 25 16.37 5.99 -10.06
CA ASN A 25 17.11 5.67 -11.28
C ASN A 25 18.60 6.01 -11.14
N LYS A 26 19.38 5.12 -10.53
CA LYS A 26 20.84 5.27 -10.49
C LYS A 26 21.51 4.31 -11.46
N MET A 27 22.26 4.91 -12.39
CA MET A 27 23.05 4.22 -13.41
C MET A 27 24.47 3.98 -12.88
N TYR A 28 24.91 2.72 -12.85
CA TYR A 28 26.26 2.33 -12.44
C TYR A 28 27.11 2.14 -13.70
N SER A 29 27.97 3.12 -14.00
CA SER A 29 28.75 3.13 -15.24
C SER A 29 30.25 3.37 -15.01
N ASN A 30 31.05 2.96 -15.99
CA ASN A 30 32.45 3.34 -16.06
C ASN A 30 32.58 4.79 -16.56
N LYS A 31 33.56 5.54 -16.01
CA LYS A 31 33.80 6.96 -16.34
C LYS A 31 33.88 7.18 -17.86
N LYS A 32 33.21 8.22 -18.39
CA LYS A 32 33.29 8.66 -19.79
C LYS A 32 34.76 8.68 -20.24
N GLN A 33 35.10 7.83 -21.21
CA GLN A 33 36.45 7.79 -21.77
C GLN A 33 36.43 8.47 -23.15
N TRP A 34 36.97 9.68 -23.22
CA TRP A 34 37.27 10.34 -24.50
C TRP A 34 38.57 9.76 -25.04
N LYS A 35 38.49 9.04 -26.16
CA LYS A 35 39.64 8.75 -27.01
C LYS A 35 39.34 9.27 -28.40
N ASN A 36 40.24 10.10 -28.93
CA ASN A 36 40.23 10.59 -30.32
C ASN A 36 38.95 11.32 -30.76
N ASN A 37 38.35 12.18 -29.92
CA ASN A 37 37.14 12.95 -30.25
C ASN A 37 35.90 12.12 -30.64
N VAL A 38 35.85 10.83 -30.27
CA VAL A 38 34.68 9.96 -30.48
C VAL A 38 33.98 9.73 -29.14
N ALA A 39 32.66 9.91 -29.10
CA ALA A 39 31.84 9.53 -27.97
C ALA A 39 31.82 7.99 -27.87
N ARG A 40 32.45 7.45 -26.82
CA ARG A 40 32.41 6.01 -26.53
C ARG A 40 31.10 5.71 -25.79
N LEU A 41 30.33 4.75 -26.28
CA LEU A 41 29.13 4.25 -25.60
C LEU A 41 29.49 3.83 -24.17
N VAL A 42 28.76 4.39 -23.21
CA VAL A 42 28.95 4.11 -21.78
C VAL A 42 27.86 3.14 -21.37
N TYR A 43 28.23 1.87 -21.26
CA TYR A 43 27.36 0.83 -20.73
C TYR A 43 27.35 0.88 -19.21
N GLY A 44 26.19 0.63 -18.61
CA GLY A 44 26.04 0.55 -17.18
C GLY A 44 24.85 -0.29 -16.76
N TRP A 45 24.94 -0.87 -15.56
CA TRP A 45 23.79 -1.52 -14.94
C TRP A 45 22.83 -0.46 -14.42
N VAL A 46 21.56 -0.62 -14.74
CA VAL A 46 20.45 0.21 -14.27
C VAL A 46 19.50 -0.67 -13.49
N VAL A 47 19.15 -0.20 -12.29
CA VAL A 47 18.13 -0.84 -11.47
C VAL A 47 16.83 -0.12 -11.75
N GLU A 48 15.89 -0.81 -12.36
CA GLU A 48 14.54 -0.35 -12.59
C GLU A 48 13.63 -0.95 -11.53
N MET A 49 12.80 -0.10 -10.91
CA MET A 49 11.82 -0.53 -9.92
C MET A 49 10.44 -0.14 -10.38
N SER A 50 9.51 -1.09 -10.38
CA SER A 50 8.11 -0.76 -10.59
C SER A 50 7.55 0.04 -9.42
N GLU A 51 6.40 0.67 -9.65
CA GLU A 51 5.54 1.10 -8.56
C GLU A 51 5.09 -0.09 -7.73
N CYS A 52 4.77 0.16 -6.46
CA CYS A 52 4.22 -0.88 -5.60
C CYS A 52 2.78 -1.19 -6.01
N SER A 53 2.41 -2.47 -6.03
CA SER A 53 1.08 -2.93 -6.44
C SER A 53 -0.07 -2.32 -5.62
N VAL A 54 0.20 -1.94 -4.37
CA VAL A 54 -0.74 -1.24 -3.49
C VAL A 54 -0.03 -0.16 -2.69
N PRO A 55 -0.73 0.94 -2.33
CA PRO A 55 -0.13 2.04 -1.57
C PRO A 55 0.09 1.71 -0.07
N CYS A 56 -0.56 0.68 0.45
CA CYS A 56 -0.53 0.26 1.85
C CYS A 56 -1.08 -1.18 1.99
N GLY A 57 -0.98 -1.78 3.17
CA GLY A 57 -1.52 -3.12 3.45
C GLY A 57 -0.70 -4.27 2.84
N GLY A 58 0.55 -4.02 2.47
CA GLY A 58 1.48 -5.02 1.95
C GLY A 58 1.24 -5.36 0.47
N GLY A 59 2.06 -4.76 -0.39
CA GLY A 59 2.12 -5.02 -1.82
C GLY A 59 3.44 -5.63 -2.26
N PHE A 60 3.57 -5.71 -3.58
CA PHE A 60 4.81 -6.14 -4.23
C PHE A 60 5.23 -5.16 -5.33
N LYS A 61 6.54 -5.03 -5.53
CA LYS A 61 7.14 -4.32 -6.66
C LYS A 61 8.12 -5.23 -7.37
N ASN A 62 8.24 -5.05 -8.69
CA ASN A 62 9.24 -5.72 -9.49
C ASN A 62 10.52 -4.90 -9.48
N ILE A 63 11.66 -5.55 -9.26
CA ILE A 63 12.98 -4.96 -9.37
C ILE A 63 13.70 -5.68 -10.50
N THR A 64 14.09 -4.95 -11.53
CA THR A 64 14.86 -5.47 -12.67
C THR A 64 16.21 -4.78 -12.75
N VAL A 65 17.23 -5.54 -13.13
CA VAL A 65 18.59 -5.01 -13.31
C VAL A 65 19.00 -5.27 -14.74
N VAL A 66 19.04 -4.20 -15.54
CA VAL A 66 19.26 -4.26 -16.98
C VAL A 66 20.56 -3.56 -17.36
N CYS A 67 21.26 -4.07 -18.36
CA CYS A 67 22.39 -3.35 -18.96
C CYS A 67 21.84 -2.32 -19.95
N GLN A 68 22.29 -1.07 -19.84
CA GLN A 68 21.75 0.04 -20.64
C GLN A 68 22.87 0.96 -21.15
N THR A 69 22.64 1.60 -22.31
CA THR A 69 23.42 2.73 -22.83
C THR A 69 22.47 3.78 -23.37
N ASP A 70 22.64 5.06 -22.99
CA ASP A 70 21.79 6.17 -23.44
C ASP A 70 20.28 5.84 -23.42
N ASN A 71 19.81 5.28 -22.30
CA ASN A 71 18.44 4.80 -22.08
C ASN A 71 17.96 3.63 -22.96
N THR A 72 18.86 2.98 -23.71
CA THR A 72 18.55 1.78 -24.51
C THR A 72 19.04 0.52 -23.79
N VAL A 73 18.13 -0.42 -23.54
CA VAL A 73 18.49 -1.73 -22.96
C VAL A 73 19.27 -2.54 -23.99
N VAL A 74 20.42 -3.06 -23.57
CA VAL A 74 21.33 -3.86 -24.39
C VAL A 74 21.63 -5.19 -23.71
N ASP A 75 22.34 -6.07 -24.42
CA ASP A 75 22.76 -7.36 -23.86
C ASP A 75 23.62 -7.19 -22.59
N ASP A 76 23.35 -8.04 -21.60
CA ASP A 76 24.06 -8.06 -20.31
C ASP A 76 25.59 -8.19 -20.46
N GLY A 77 26.07 -8.80 -21.56
CA GLY A 77 27.47 -8.94 -21.91
C GLY A 77 28.23 -7.61 -22.03
N PHE A 78 27.55 -6.53 -22.46
CA PHE A 78 28.17 -5.19 -22.53
C PHE A 78 28.50 -4.63 -21.15
N CYS A 79 27.80 -5.09 -20.11
CA CYS A 79 28.03 -4.72 -18.72
C CYS A 79 28.77 -5.81 -17.92
N ALA A 80 29.23 -6.91 -18.54
CA ALA A 80 29.82 -8.06 -17.84
C ALA A 80 31.08 -7.73 -17.01
N THR A 81 31.79 -6.66 -17.37
CA THR A 81 32.96 -6.16 -16.61
C THR A 81 32.60 -5.25 -15.43
N ILE A 82 31.32 -4.91 -15.28
CA ILE A 82 30.77 -4.08 -14.21
C ILE A 82 30.04 -5.01 -13.24
N ASN A 83 30.26 -4.83 -11.94
CA ASN A 83 29.55 -5.62 -10.93
C ASN A 83 28.04 -5.37 -11.03
N LYS A 84 27.26 -6.42 -11.29
CA LYS A 84 25.80 -6.35 -11.39
C LYS A 84 25.21 -6.04 -10.00
N PRO A 85 24.49 -4.91 -9.84
CA PRO A 85 23.98 -4.49 -8.54
C PRO A 85 22.69 -5.25 -8.18
N GLY A 86 22.69 -5.96 -7.06
CA GLY A 86 21.48 -6.56 -6.47
C GLY A 86 20.86 -7.71 -7.28
N GLU A 87 19.73 -8.20 -6.80
CA GLU A 87 18.98 -9.30 -7.40
C GLU A 87 17.70 -8.79 -8.08
N THR A 88 17.36 -9.38 -9.22
CA THR A 88 16.07 -9.16 -9.90
C THR A 88 14.98 -9.99 -9.24
N GLY A 89 13.76 -9.46 -9.13
CA GLY A 89 12.62 -10.24 -8.65
C GLY A 89 11.48 -9.41 -8.07
N ILE A 90 10.56 -10.11 -7.42
CA ILE A 90 9.38 -9.54 -6.76
C ILE A 90 9.71 -9.29 -5.28
N TRP A 91 9.59 -8.05 -4.84
CA TRP A 91 9.93 -7.63 -3.48
C TRP A 91 8.73 -7.03 -2.74
N PRO A 92 8.57 -7.32 -1.44
CA PRO A 92 7.51 -6.70 -0.64
C PRO A 92 7.73 -5.20 -0.50
N CYS A 93 6.65 -4.43 -0.58
CA CYS A 93 6.63 -2.99 -0.39
C CYS A 93 5.35 -2.55 0.33
N ASN A 94 5.35 -1.32 0.85
CA ASN A 94 4.20 -0.70 1.50
C ASN A 94 3.50 -1.59 2.56
N THR A 95 4.30 -2.19 3.45
CA THR A 95 3.84 -3.14 4.47
C THR A 95 3.17 -2.50 5.69
N GLN A 96 3.12 -1.17 5.74
CA GLN A 96 2.35 -0.44 6.74
C GLN A 96 0.84 -0.65 6.53
N PRO A 97 0.03 -0.69 7.60
CA PRO A 97 -1.42 -0.66 7.50
C PRO A 97 -1.92 0.57 6.72
N CYS A 98 -3.06 0.42 6.05
CA CYS A 98 -3.74 1.53 5.39
C CYS A 98 -4.37 2.49 6.40
N SER A 99 -4.78 3.70 5.98
CA SER A 99 -5.62 4.55 6.82
C SER A 99 -6.96 3.86 7.10
N GLY A 100 -7.50 4.03 8.31
CA GLY A 100 -8.79 3.49 8.68
C GLY A 100 -9.93 4.14 7.90
N LYS A 101 -10.99 3.37 7.64
CA LYS A 101 -12.25 3.85 7.05
C LYS A 101 -13.43 3.50 7.94
N TRP A 102 -14.35 4.45 8.09
CA TRP A 102 -15.62 4.20 8.76
C TRP A 102 -16.44 3.20 7.96
N GLN A 103 -17.02 2.23 8.65
CA GLN A 103 -17.96 1.26 8.11
C GLN A 103 -19.26 1.34 8.90
N GLU A 104 -20.37 1.47 8.18
CA GLU A 104 -21.70 1.60 8.73
C GLU A 104 -22.43 0.26 8.65
N GLY A 105 -22.96 -0.19 9.78
CA GLY A 105 -23.88 -1.31 9.84
C GLY A 105 -25.25 -0.94 9.26
N LEU A 106 -26.12 -1.95 9.20
CA LEU A 106 -27.54 -1.73 8.88
C LEU A 106 -28.22 -0.97 10.01
N TRP A 107 -29.22 -0.18 9.65
CA TRP A 107 -30.13 0.40 10.63
C TRP A 107 -30.96 -0.71 11.27
N GLU A 108 -30.95 -0.75 12.59
CA GLU A 108 -31.88 -1.54 13.38
C GLU A 108 -33.33 -1.08 13.12
N PRO A 109 -34.33 -1.93 13.41
CA PRO A 109 -35.73 -1.53 13.36
C PRO A 109 -36.02 -0.26 14.17
N CYS A 110 -37.06 0.48 13.77
CA CYS A 110 -37.50 1.66 14.49
C CYS A 110 -37.88 1.29 15.93
N SER A 111 -37.49 2.13 16.90
CA SER A 111 -37.80 1.93 18.32
C SER A 111 -39.29 1.91 18.63
N VAL A 112 -40.12 2.35 17.67
CA VAL A 112 -41.57 2.39 17.76
C VAL A 112 -42.19 1.73 16.54
N THR A 113 -43.38 1.17 16.71
CA THR A 113 -44.22 0.67 15.62
C THR A 113 -45.23 1.71 15.11
N CYS A 114 -45.44 2.79 15.86
CA CYS A 114 -46.30 3.93 15.51
C CYS A 114 -45.68 5.24 16.04
N GLY A 115 -46.03 6.39 15.46
CA GLY A 115 -45.53 7.69 15.88
C GLY A 115 -44.06 7.92 15.53
N GLN A 116 -43.38 8.77 16.29
CA GLN A 116 -41.97 9.13 16.09
C GLN A 116 -41.07 8.29 17.01
N GLY A 117 -39.95 7.81 16.47
CA GLY A 117 -38.94 7.08 17.22
C GLY A 117 -37.55 7.24 16.62
N PHE A 118 -36.66 6.33 16.99
CA PHE A 118 -35.27 6.33 16.54
C PHE A 118 -34.83 4.96 16.04
N GLN A 119 -33.88 4.95 15.11
CA GLN A 119 -33.12 3.77 14.70
C GLN A 119 -31.68 3.95 15.10
N ASN A 120 -31.04 2.86 15.53
CA ASN A 120 -29.61 2.81 15.78
C ASN A 120 -28.91 1.96 14.73
N ARG A 121 -27.61 2.14 14.60
CA ARG A 121 -26.73 1.26 13.83
C ARG A 121 -25.33 1.29 14.41
N ASP A 122 -24.58 0.24 14.12
CA ASP A 122 -23.16 0.21 14.42
C ASP A 122 -22.37 1.08 13.43
N VAL A 123 -21.36 1.76 13.96
CA VAL A 123 -20.37 2.49 13.16
C VAL A 123 -19.00 2.15 13.72
N VAL A 124 -18.19 1.45 12.92
CA VAL A 124 -16.87 0.96 13.33
C VAL A 124 -15.78 1.52 12.43
N CYS A 125 -14.59 1.74 12.98
CA CYS A 125 -13.42 2.10 12.20
C CYS A 125 -12.67 0.82 11.81
N VAL A 126 -12.50 0.58 10.51
CA VAL A 126 -11.85 -0.62 9.97
C VAL A 126 -10.59 -0.24 9.21
N GLN A 127 -9.51 -0.95 9.48
CA GLN A 127 -8.20 -0.75 8.86
C GLN A 127 -7.77 -2.01 8.10
N HIS A 128 -7.29 -1.85 6.87
CA HIS A 128 -6.63 -2.92 6.12
C HIS A 128 -5.17 -3.03 6.58
N VAL A 129 -4.80 -4.14 7.21
CA VAL A 129 -3.50 -4.33 7.88
C VAL A 129 -2.50 -5.02 6.97
N SER A 130 -2.92 -6.10 6.32
CA SER A 130 -2.13 -6.89 5.37
C SER A 130 -3.07 -7.64 4.43
N GLN A 131 -2.54 -8.37 3.43
CA GLN A 131 -3.32 -9.12 2.44
C GLN A 131 -4.58 -9.80 3.02
N ASN A 132 -5.74 -9.25 2.68
CA ASN A 132 -7.07 -9.72 3.10
C ASN A 132 -7.31 -9.74 4.62
N ILE A 133 -6.48 -9.05 5.39
CA ILE A 133 -6.59 -8.92 6.84
C ILE A 133 -7.07 -7.51 7.17
N TYR A 134 -8.25 -7.45 7.78
CA TYR A 134 -8.87 -6.23 8.25
C TYR A 134 -9.03 -6.30 9.76
N SER A 135 -8.82 -5.16 10.43
CA SER A 135 -8.99 -5.04 11.88
C SER A 135 -9.94 -3.90 12.19
N MET A 136 -10.81 -4.12 13.17
CA MET A 136 -11.49 -3.02 13.85
C MET A 136 -10.45 -2.31 14.73
N VAL A 137 -10.44 -0.98 14.67
CA VAL A 137 -9.48 -0.13 15.36
C VAL A 137 -10.19 1.04 16.04
N GLN A 138 -9.46 1.79 16.86
CA GLN A 138 -10.00 2.97 17.53
C GLN A 138 -10.34 4.10 16.53
N SER A 139 -11.25 4.97 16.94
CA SER A 139 -11.78 6.08 16.11
C SER A 139 -10.69 6.98 15.51
N HIS A 140 -9.59 7.21 16.23
CA HIS A 140 -8.52 8.12 15.79
C HIS A 140 -7.71 7.61 14.58
N TYR A 141 -7.86 6.33 14.19
CA TYR A 141 -7.24 5.79 12.98
C TYR A 141 -8.05 6.08 11.71
N CYS A 142 -9.32 6.45 11.85
CA CYS A 142 -10.18 6.87 10.74
C CYS A 142 -10.07 8.38 10.55
N SER A 143 -10.02 8.81 9.30
CA SER A 143 -10.07 10.23 8.98
C SER A 143 -11.51 10.75 9.02
N GLY A 144 -11.67 11.97 9.50
CA GLY A 144 -12.98 12.62 9.62
C GLY A 144 -13.80 12.12 10.81
N SER A 145 -14.92 12.79 11.05
CA SER A 145 -15.87 12.42 12.10
C SER A 145 -16.60 11.12 11.76
N PRO A 146 -16.96 10.30 12.76
CA PRO A 146 -17.79 9.12 12.53
C PRO A 146 -19.15 9.52 11.96
N PRO A 147 -19.71 8.70 11.04
CA PRO A 147 -21.12 8.79 10.65
C PRO A 147 -22.06 8.72 11.86
N PRO A 148 -23.29 9.26 11.75
CA PRO A 148 -24.27 9.20 12.83
C PRO A 148 -24.68 7.75 13.13
N MET A 149 -24.70 7.40 14.41
CA MET A 149 -25.13 6.08 14.91
C MET A 149 -26.64 6.02 15.15
N THR A 150 -27.32 7.17 15.20
CA THR A 150 -28.76 7.27 15.45
C THR A 150 -29.41 8.17 14.40
N ARG A 151 -30.61 7.80 13.97
CA ARG A 151 -31.49 8.66 13.15
C ARG A 151 -32.93 8.59 13.61
N THR A 152 -33.73 9.58 13.26
CA THR A 152 -35.18 9.55 13.46
C THR A 152 -35.86 8.60 12.47
N CYS A 153 -36.95 8.01 12.91
CA CYS A 153 -37.86 7.20 12.10
C CYS A 153 -39.30 7.48 12.51
N SER A 154 -40.23 7.26 11.59
CA SER A 154 -41.66 7.48 11.82
C SER A 154 -42.49 6.30 11.34
N GLY A 155 -43.33 5.77 12.23
CA GLY A 155 -44.36 4.80 11.92
C GLY A 155 -45.70 5.48 11.57
N PRO A 156 -46.76 4.69 11.33
CA PRO A 156 -48.13 5.19 11.23
C PRO A 156 -48.54 5.94 12.52
N PRO A 157 -49.57 6.82 12.49
CA PRO A 157 -50.12 7.41 13.70
C PRO A 157 -50.49 6.35 14.74
N CYS A 158 -50.23 6.64 16.02
CA CYS A 158 -50.65 5.72 17.08
C CYS A 158 -52.16 5.82 17.28
N ASP A 159 -52.85 4.68 17.28
CA ASP A 159 -54.25 4.63 17.66
C ASP A 159 -54.38 4.99 19.14
N SER A 160 -55.13 6.05 19.42
CA SER A 160 -55.38 6.56 20.78
C SER A 160 -56.31 5.67 21.61
N TYR A 161 -56.78 4.56 21.05
CA TYR A 161 -57.77 3.66 21.67
C TYR A 161 -57.24 2.22 21.77
N SER A 162 -56.31 1.99 22.70
CA SER A 162 -56.25 0.71 23.43
C SER A 162 -56.97 0.86 24.77
N ASN A 163 -58.24 1.22 24.71
CA ASN A 163 -59.20 0.89 25.77
C ASN A 163 -60.15 -0.16 25.17
N HIS A 164 -59.69 -1.40 25.11
CA HIS A 164 -60.57 -2.54 24.89
C HIS A 164 -60.60 -3.40 26.15
N VAL A 165 -61.68 -3.15 26.90
CA VAL A 165 -62.47 -4.00 27.81
C VAL A 165 -61.79 -4.54 29.07
#